data_AF-A0A5N5G0J0-F1
#
_entry.id   AF-A0A5N5G0J0-F1
#
_cell.length_a   1.000
_cell.length_b   1.000
_cell.length_c   1.000
_cell.angle_alpha   90.00
_cell.angle_beta   90.00
_cell.angle_gamma   90.00
#
_symmetry.space_group_name_H-M   'P 1'
#
loop_
_entity.id
_entity.type
_entity.pdbx_description
1 polymer ?
#
loop_
_entity_poly.entity_id
_entity_poly.type
_entity_poly.pdbx_seq_one_letter_code
_entity_poly.pdbx_strand_id
1 'polypeptide(L)'
;MEIAAAAENNAELRRSALSSNSPAWKYVGDQLLIKITDKADPELVIICIKAVGSLAWAFVATETRMMDALVGFPQETEDEMFEACIALTKFLRPNDYFPHDFSKQIVRVGGAMQLIQLLYFERRIIQIRALALICNIAPEIEEPTRAEMLTALKWASNQSYMTQGETLNTLLQKAKSRLNLPHQSRGSRGCP
;
A
#
# COMPACT_ATOMS: atom_id res chain seq x y z
N MET A 1 -17.26 8.25 6.42
CA MET A 1 -17.70 7.97 5.03
C MET A 1 -18.26 6.55 4.93
N GLU A 2 -19.55 6.37 5.23
CA GLU A 2 -20.17 5.04 5.16
C GLU A 2 -20.47 4.61 3.72
N ILE A 3 -20.82 5.55 2.84
CA ILE A 3 -21.12 5.30 1.43
C ILE A 3 -19.88 4.77 0.69
N ALA A 4 -18.70 5.34 0.94
CA ALA A 4 -17.44 4.87 0.35
C ALA A 4 -17.08 3.45 0.82
N ALA A 5 -17.29 3.16 2.11
CA ALA A 5 -17.06 1.83 2.67
C ALA A 5 -18.05 0.78 2.14
N ALA A 6 -19.32 1.15 1.94
CA ALA A 6 -20.33 0.30 1.32
C ALA A 6 -20.03 0.03 -0.16
N ALA A 7 -19.58 1.05 -0.91
CA ALA A 7 -19.16 0.92 -2.31
C ALA A 7 -17.86 0.11 -2.45
N GLU A 8 -17.00 0.08 -1.43
CA GLU A 8 -15.74 -0.66 -1.46
C GLU A 8 -15.94 -2.13 -1.83
N ASN A 9 -17.02 -2.78 -1.40
CA ASN A 9 -17.27 -4.20 -1.68
C ASN A 9 -18.29 -4.45 -2.82
N ASN A 10 -18.75 -3.40 -3.50
CA ASN A 10 -19.78 -3.53 -4.53
C ASN A 10 -19.38 -2.82 -5.84
N ALA A 11 -19.07 -3.60 -6.87
CA ALA A 11 -18.61 -3.09 -8.17
C ALA A 11 -19.66 -2.23 -8.90
N GLU A 12 -20.96 -2.45 -8.70
CA GLU A 12 -22.02 -1.63 -9.29
C GLU A 12 -22.12 -0.27 -8.58
N LEU A 13 -21.97 -0.26 -7.26
CA LEU A 13 -21.85 0.98 -6.50
C LEU A 13 -20.57 1.74 -6.86
N ARG A 14 -19.43 1.07 -7.09
CA ARG A 14 -18.21 1.74 -7.60
C ARG A 14 -18.42 2.39 -8.96
N ARG A 15 -19.18 1.76 -9.87
CA ARG A 15 -19.43 2.35 -11.20
C ARG A 15 -20.41 3.51 -11.16
N SER A 16 -21.36 3.49 -10.23
CA SER A 16 -22.41 4.52 -10.12
C SER A 16 -22.02 5.67 -9.19
N ALA A 17 -21.20 5.42 -8.17
CA ALA A 17 -20.67 6.43 -7.28
C ALA A 17 -19.41 7.07 -7.88
N LEU A 18 -19.32 8.41 -7.82
CA LEU A 18 -18.11 9.21 -8.02
C LEU A 18 -17.18 8.73 -9.16
N SER A 19 -17.45 9.17 -10.38
CA SER A 19 -16.49 9.00 -11.49
C SER A 19 -15.15 9.66 -11.14
N SER A 20 -14.05 8.93 -11.30
CA SER A 20 -12.68 9.41 -11.09
C SER A 20 -12.30 10.60 -11.98
N ASN A 21 -13.07 10.86 -13.03
CA ASN A 21 -12.90 12.01 -13.92
C ASN A 21 -13.78 13.21 -13.55
N SER A 22 -14.64 13.09 -12.54
CA SER A 22 -15.55 14.17 -12.16
C SER A 22 -14.82 15.29 -11.40
N PRO A 23 -15.22 16.56 -11.60
CA PRO A 23 -14.68 17.69 -10.81
C PRO A 23 -14.91 17.52 -9.30
N ALA A 24 -16.05 16.91 -8.91
CA ALA A 24 -16.39 16.64 -7.53
C ALA A 24 -15.39 15.66 -6.88
N TRP A 25 -15.01 14.59 -7.59
CA TRP A 25 -13.98 13.67 -7.12
C TRP A 25 -12.63 14.36 -6.93
N LYS A 26 -12.18 15.15 -7.91
CA LYS A 26 -10.91 15.89 -7.82
C LYS A 26 -10.87 16.78 -6.58
N TYR A 27 -11.95 17.53 -6.35
CA TYR A 27 -12.06 18.36 -5.15
C TYR A 27 -11.99 17.55 -3.85
N VAL A 28 -12.71 16.42 -3.77
CA VAL A 28 -12.67 15.54 -2.59
C VAL A 28 -11.26 14.97 -2.38
N GLY A 29 -10.60 14.50 -3.43
CA GLY A 29 -9.23 13.99 -3.37
C GLY A 29 -8.23 15.06 -2.91
N ASP A 30 -8.32 16.26 -3.45
CA ASP A 30 -7.46 17.39 -3.07
C ASP A 30 -7.71 17.81 -1.61
N GLN A 31 -8.97 17.86 -1.16
CA GLN A 31 -9.30 18.17 0.25
C GLN A 31 -8.76 17.11 1.21
N LEU A 32 -8.91 15.82 0.88
CA LEU A 32 -8.35 14.72 1.68
C LEU A 32 -6.83 14.82 1.76
N LEU A 33 -6.18 15.12 0.64
CA LEU A 33 -4.73 15.29 0.58
C LEU A 33 -4.28 16.43 1.50
N ILE A 34 -4.92 17.61 1.39
CA ILE A 34 -4.62 18.77 2.24
C ILE A 34 -4.76 18.41 3.71
N LYS A 35 -5.87 17.76 4.10
CA LYS A 35 -6.13 17.39 5.51
C LYS A 35 -5.13 16.39 6.06
N ILE A 36 -4.69 15.43 5.25
CA ILE A 36 -3.63 14.51 5.64
C ILE A 36 -2.31 15.28 5.83
N THR A 37 -1.96 16.19 4.91
CA THR A 37 -0.67 16.90 4.97
C THR A 37 -0.59 18.02 6.01
N ASP A 38 -1.70 18.68 6.34
CA ASP A 38 -1.75 19.86 7.22
C ASP A 38 -1.66 19.50 8.72
N LYS A 39 -1.99 18.25 9.10
CA LYS A 39 -1.94 17.73 10.49
C LYS A 39 -2.59 18.62 11.55
N ALA A 40 -3.55 19.48 11.19
CA ALA A 40 -4.18 20.36 12.16
C ALA A 40 -4.92 19.59 13.27
N ASP A 41 -5.38 18.36 12.98
CA ASP A 41 -6.11 17.50 13.90
C ASP A 41 -5.76 16.02 13.64
N PRO A 42 -5.05 15.33 14.57
CA PRO A 42 -4.67 13.92 14.42
C PRO A 42 -5.84 12.95 14.28
N GLU A 43 -6.97 13.19 14.96
CA GLU A 43 -8.15 12.31 14.84
C GLU A 43 -8.76 12.45 13.44
N LEU A 44 -8.80 13.68 12.91
CA LEU A 44 -9.25 13.95 11.55
C LEU A 44 -8.32 13.30 10.51
N VAL A 45 -7.01 13.33 10.73
CA VAL A 45 -6.03 12.68 9.83
C VAL A 45 -6.33 11.19 9.70
N ILE A 46 -6.55 10.48 10.81
CA ILE A 46 -6.89 9.05 10.80
C ILE A 46 -8.19 8.81 10.01
N ILE A 47 -9.23 9.63 10.23
CA ILE A 47 -10.50 9.54 9.50
C ILE A 47 -10.28 9.76 7.99
N CYS A 48 -9.40 10.71 7.62
CA CYS A 48 -9.05 10.99 6.23
C CYS A 48 -8.28 9.83 5.58
N ILE A 49 -7.29 9.24 6.26
CA ILE A 49 -6.54 8.08 5.75
C ILE A 49 -7.48 6.89 5.51
N LYS A 50 -8.38 6.63 6.46
CA LYS A 50 -9.41 5.58 6.34
C LYS A 50 -10.32 5.81 5.14
N ALA A 51 -10.77 7.06 4.95
CA ALA A 51 -11.57 7.46 3.81
C ALA A 51 -10.84 7.23 2.48
N VAL A 52 -9.57 7.62 2.39
CA VAL A 52 -8.71 7.39 1.23
C VAL A 52 -8.60 5.90 0.91
N GLY A 53 -8.37 5.06 1.91
CA GLY A 53 -8.33 3.61 1.73
C GLY A 53 -9.63 3.05 1.16
N SER A 54 -10.79 3.46 1.67
CA SER A 54 -12.10 3.04 1.13
C SER A 54 -12.39 3.57 -0.27
N LEU A 55 -11.75 4.68 -0.66
CA LEU A 55 -11.84 5.28 -1.98
C LEU A 55 -10.71 4.83 -2.93
N ALA A 56 -9.85 3.88 -2.53
CA ALA A 56 -8.69 3.44 -3.32
C ALA A 56 -9.06 3.07 -4.77
N TRP A 57 -10.25 2.49 -4.98
CA TRP A 57 -10.75 2.10 -6.29
C TRP A 57 -11.06 3.27 -7.24
N ALA A 58 -11.23 4.49 -6.71
CA ALA A 58 -11.53 5.68 -7.50
C ALA A 58 -10.27 6.42 -7.97
N PHE A 59 -9.09 6.03 -7.49
CA PHE A 59 -7.83 6.61 -7.95
C PHE A 59 -7.38 5.98 -9.27
N VAL A 60 -6.95 6.84 -10.19
CA VAL A 60 -6.31 6.44 -11.45
C VAL A 60 -4.79 6.40 -11.29
N ALA A 61 -4.09 5.61 -12.11
CA ALA A 61 -2.64 5.46 -12.01
C ALA A 61 -1.84 6.77 -12.07
N THR A 62 -2.37 7.80 -12.75
CA THR A 62 -1.71 9.11 -12.86
C THR A 62 -1.81 9.94 -11.57
N GLU A 63 -2.71 9.61 -10.66
CA GLU A 63 -2.88 10.30 -9.38
C GLU A 63 -2.02 9.63 -8.30
N THR A 64 -0.75 10.03 -8.24
CA THR A 64 0.22 9.49 -7.28
C THR A 64 0.38 10.32 -6.02
N ARG A 65 -0.13 11.56 -5.98
CA ARG A 65 0.11 12.50 -4.86
C ARG A 65 -0.37 11.93 -3.52
N MET A 66 -1.46 11.17 -3.56
CA MET A 66 -1.99 10.51 -2.37
C MET A 66 -1.07 9.38 -1.87
N MET A 67 -0.45 8.62 -2.78
CA MET A 67 0.55 7.60 -2.39
C MET A 67 1.76 8.27 -1.76
N ASP A 68 2.19 9.38 -2.33
CA ASP A 68 3.32 10.16 -1.84
C ASP A 68 3.04 10.69 -0.44
N ALA A 69 1.83 11.18 -0.19
CA ALA A 69 1.40 11.64 1.13
C ALA A 69 1.20 10.51 2.15
N LEU A 70 0.84 9.29 1.73
CA LEU A 70 0.70 8.17 2.67
C LEU A 70 2.05 7.53 3.04
N VAL A 71 3.00 7.50 2.10
CA VAL A 71 4.31 6.86 2.27
C VAL A 71 5.38 7.85 2.74
N GLY A 72 5.51 9.00 2.10
CA GLY A 72 6.56 10.00 2.39
C GLY A 72 6.32 10.78 3.68
N PHE A 73 5.27 10.46 4.41
CA PHE A 73 4.83 11.21 5.57
C PHE A 73 5.20 10.48 6.86
N PRO A 74 5.89 11.15 7.81
CA PRO A 74 6.17 10.59 9.11
C PRO A 74 4.86 10.50 9.88
N GLN A 75 4.25 9.32 9.85
CA GLN A 75 3.12 8.98 10.70
C GLN A 75 3.61 9.13 12.15
N GLU A 76 2.98 10.02 12.92
CA GLU A 76 3.45 10.40 14.25
C GLU A 76 2.88 9.47 15.33
N THR A 77 1.75 8.82 15.01
CA THR A 77 1.05 7.94 15.93
C THR A 77 1.00 6.51 15.40
N GLU A 78 0.90 5.54 16.32
CA GLU A 78 0.72 4.13 15.96
C GLU A 78 -0.56 3.91 15.13
N ASP A 79 -1.62 4.66 15.41
CA ASP A 79 -2.91 4.58 14.71
C ASP A 79 -2.82 5.12 13.28
N GLU A 80 -2.10 6.23 13.07
CA GLU A 80 -1.78 6.76 11.75
C GLU A 80 -0.99 5.74 10.92
N MET A 81 0.06 5.15 11.49
CA MET A 81 0.87 4.11 10.83
C MET A 81 0.01 2.91 10.44
N PHE A 82 -0.84 2.46 11.37
CA PHE A 82 -1.71 1.31 11.16
C PHE A 82 -2.72 1.55 10.04
N GLU A 83 -3.41 2.69 10.07
CA GLU A 83 -4.43 3.02 9.07
C GLU A 83 -3.80 3.31 7.69
N ALA A 84 -2.61 3.93 7.65
CA ALA A 84 -1.86 4.13 6.40
C ALA A 84 -1.48 2.80 5.74
N CYS A 85 -1.02 1.81 6.51
CA CYS A 85 -0.74 0.48 5.98
C CYS A 85 -2.00 -0.19 5.41
N ILE A 86 -3.14 -0.03 6.08
CA ILE A 86 -4.43 -0.55 5.58
C ILE A 86 -4.82 0.14 4.27
N ALA A 87 -4.76 1.47 4.24
CA ALA A 87 -5.09 2.26 3.07
C ALA A 87 -4.22 1.85 1.87
N LEU A 88 -2.89 1.83 2.02
CA LEU A 88 -1.96 1.42 0.98
C LEU A 88 -2.21 -0.02 0.50
N THR A 89 -2.53 -0.95 1.40
CA THR A 89 -2.86 -2.33 1.01
C THR A 89 -4.10 -2.37 0.11
N LYS A 90 -5.07 -1.48 0.31
CA LYS A 90 -6.27 -1.40 -0.53
C LYS A 90 -5.95 -0.93 -1.95
N PHE A 91 -4.95 -0.07 -2.16
CA PHE A 91 -4.47 0.31 -3.49
C PHE A 91 -3.78 -0.83 -4.25
N LEU A 92 -3.20 -1.78 -3.53
CA LEU A 92 -2.48 -2.91 -4.12
C LEU A 92 -3.36 -4.16 -4.31
N ARG A 93 -4.68 -4.06 -4.10
CA ARG A 93 -5.56 -5.22 -4.25
C ARG A 93 -5.55 -5.70 -5.71
N PRO A 94 -5.46 -7.03 -5.95
CA PRO A 94 -5.37 -7.60 -7.30
C PRO A 94 -6.57 -7.29 -8.22
N ASN A 95 -7.72 -6.92 -7.64
CA ASN A 95 -8.96 -6.67 -8.37
C ASN A 95 -9.16 -5.18 -8.71
N ASP A 96 -8.22 -4.32 -8.31
CA ASP A 96 -8.22 -2.91 -8.68
C ASP A 96 -7.37 -2.73 -9.96
N TYR A 97 -7.56 -1.62 -10.68
CA TYR A 97 -7.08 -1.47 -12.06
C TYR A 97 -5.56 -1.30 -12.21
N PHE A 98 -4.86 -0.82 -11.16
CA PHE A 98 -3.47 -0.36 -11.25
C PHE A 98 -2.55 -0.78 -10.09
N PRO A 99 -2.61 -2.03 -9.58
CA PRO A 99 -1.79 -2.44 -8.43
C PRO A 99 -0.28 -2.35 -8.70
N HIS A 100 0.16 -2.60 -9.94
CA HIS A 100 1.56 -2.50 -10.34
C HIS A 100 2.09 -1.07 -10.38
N ASP A 101 1.30 -0.11 -10.86
CA ASP A 101 1.70 1.29 -10.91
C ASP A 101 1.81 1.87 -9.49
N PHE A 102 0.85 1.54 -8.62
CA PHE A 102 0.91 1.95 -7.22
C PHE A 102 2.04 1.27 -6.44
N SER A 103 2.32 -0.02 -6.66
CA SER A 103 3.46 -0.68 -6.00
C SER A 103 4.79 -0.05 -6.40
N LYS A 104 4.97 0.28 -7.68
CA LYS A 104 6.16 1.01 -8.16
C LYS A 104 6.27 2.39 -7.53
N GLN A 105 5.14 3.09 -7.39
CA GLN A 105 5.12 4.40 -6.78
C GLN A 105 5.56 4.34 -5.30
N ILE A 106 5.03 3.39 -4.53
CA ILE A 106 5.42 3.16 -3.13
C ILE A 106 6.93 2.93 -3.01
N VAL A 107 7.51 2.11 -3.90
CA VAL A 107 8.95 1.87 -3.94
C VAL A 107 9.72 3.15 -4.30
N ARG A 108 9.25 3.90 -5.32
CA ARG A 108 9.89 5.12 -5.83
C ARG A 108 10.02 6.21 -4.75
N VAL A 109 9.01 6.35 -3.88
CA VAL A 109 9.02 7.35 -2.80
C VAL A 109 9.68 6.84 -1.51
N GLY A 110 10.38 5.70 -1.56
CA GLY A 110 11.17 5.18 -0.44
C GLY A 110 10.38 4.33 0.56
N GLY A 111 9.13 3.96 0.26
CA GLY A 111 8.28 3.19 1.16
C GLY A 111 8.83 1.81 1.52
N ALA A 112 9.68 1.22 0.68
CA ALA A 112 10.30 -0.07 0.97
C ALA A 112 11.09 -0.06 2.30
N MET A 113 11.91 0.97 2.54
CA MET A 113 12.71 1.06 3.77
C MET A 113 11.85 1.37 4.99
N GLN A 114 10.87 2.25 4.85
CA GLN A 114 9.91 2.56 5.91
C GLN A 114 9.13 1.31 6.32
N LEU A 115 8.71 0.48 5.37
CA LEU A 115 8.00 -0.77 5.67
C LEU A 115 8.90 -1.81 6.34
N ILE A 116 10.18 -1.89 5.95
CA ILE A 116 11.16 -2.73 6.64
C ILE A 116 11.31 -2.27 8.10
N GLN A 117 11.38 -0.96 8.35
CA GLN A 117 11.42 -0.42 9.72
C GLN A 117 10.16 -0.79 10.52
N LEU A 118 8.97 -0.66 9.92
CA LEU A 118 7.70 -1.04 10.54
C LEU A 118 7.60 -2.54 10.85
N LEU A 119 8.32 -3.39 10.11
CA LEU A 119 8.38 -4.82 10.38
C LEU A 119 9.10 -5.14 11.70
N TYR A 120 10.04 -4.29 12.12
CA TYR A 120 10.74 -4.40 13.40
C TYR A 120 10.09 -3.59 14.53
N PHE A 121 8.97 -2.93 14.27
CA PHE A 121 8.25 -2.14 15.26
C PHE A 121 7.65 -3.02 16.37
N GLU A 122 7.54 -2.53 17.60
CA GLU A 122 7.17 -3.36 18.76
C GLU A 122 5.73 -3.91 18.71
N ARG A 123 4.84 -3.28 17.93
CA ARG A 123 3.43 -3.68 17.82
C ARG A 123 3.20 -4.73 16.74
N ARG A 124 2.90 -5.96 17.17
CA ARG A 124 2.58 -7.09 16.28
C ARG A 124 1.55 -6.79 15.20
N ILE A 125 0.51 -6.03 15.54
CA ILE A 125 -0.56 -5.72 14.58
C ILE A 125 -0.05 -4.86 13.42
N ILE A 126 0.84 -3.90 13.69
CA ILE A 126 1.48 -3.06 12.66
C ILE A 126 2.47 -3.89 11.85
N GLN A 127 3.27 -4.74 12.49
CA GLN A 127 4.21 -5.62 11.80
C GLN A 127 3.49 -6.56 10.80
N ILE A 128 2.34 -7.12 11.17
CA ILE A 128 1.53 -7.97 10.28
C ILE A 128 1.03 -7.18 9.06
N ARG A 129 0.56 -5.93 9.26
CA ARG A 129 0.12 -5.06 8.16
C ARG A 129 1.28 -4.67 7.24
N ALA A 130 2.43 -4.29 7.82
CA ALA A 130 3.64 -3.98 7.07
C ALA A 130 4.10 -5.19 6.25
N LEU A 131 4.11 -6.40 6.84
CA LEU A 131 4.47 -7.64 6.15
C LEU A 131 3.58 -7.88 4.93
N ALA A 132 2.26 -7.72 5.08
CA ALA A 132 1.33 -7.88 3.98
C ALA A 132 1.63 -6.89 2.84
N LEU A 133 1.96 -5.63 3.17
CA LEU A 133 2.30 -4.63 2.16
C LEU A 133 3.64 -4.92 1.49
N ILE A 134 4.67 -5.32 2.25
CA ILE A 134 5.98 -5.75 1.73
C ILE A 134 5.79 -6.89 0.72
N CYS A 135 4.95 -7.87 1.04
CA CYS A 135 4.71 -9.00 0.13
C CYS A 135 4.07 -8.58 -1.19
N ASN A 136 3.26 -7.51 -1.20
CA ASN A 136 2.63 -6.98 -2.41
C ASN A 136 3.58 -6.13 -3.25
N ILE A 137 4.50 -5.37 -2.63
CA ILE A 137 5.48 -4.53 -3.37
C ILE A 137 6.74 -5.30 -3.78
N ALA A 138 7.02 -6.46 -3.18
CA ALA A 138 8.21 -7.27 -3.44
C ALA A 138 8.57 -7.46 -4.93
N PRO A 139 7.62 -7.66 -5.86
CA PRO A 139 7.94 -7.79 -7.29
C PRO A 139 8.62 -6.56 -7.92
N GLU A 140 8.44 -5.37 -7.34
CA GLU A 140 8.96 -4.10 -7.86
C GLU A 140 10.28 -3.67 -7.19
N ILE A 141 10.86 -4.51 -6.31
CA ILE A 141 12.03 -4.16 -5.51
C ILE A 141 13.32 -4.53 -6.24
N GLU A 142 14.17 -3.52 -6.42
CA GLU A 142 15.48 -3.60 -7.06
C GLU A 142 16.62 -3.60 -6.03
N GLU A 143 17.83 -3.88 -6.48
CA GLU A 143 19.04 -3.73 -5.66
C GLU A 143 19.32 -2.24 -5.41
N PRO A 144 19.86 -1.84 -4.23
CA PRO A 144 20.32 -2.69 -3.11
C PRO A 144 19.21 -3.09 -2.11
N THR A 145 18.04 -2.47 -2.18
CA THR A 145 16.92 -2.67 -1.24
C THR A 145 16.44 -4.13 -1.19
N ARG A 146 16.59 -4.86 -2.29
CA ARG A 146 16.25 -6.29 -2.37
C ARG A 146 16.94 -7.12 -1.29
N ALA A 147 18.24 -6.92 -1.05
CA ALA A 147 18.99 -7.71 -0.08
C ALA A 147 18.46 -7.50 1.36
N GLU A 148 18.17 -6.24 1.70
CA GLU A 148 17.59 -5.87 2.98
C GLU A 148 16.17 -6.43 3.14
N MET A 149 15.34 -6.33 2.10
CA MET A 149 13.98 -6.88 2.12
C MET A 149 13.98 -8.41 2.26
N LEU A 150 14.87 -9.11 1.56
CA LEU A 150 15.03 -10.56 1.71
C LEU A 150 15.41 -10.94 3.15
N THR A 151 16.27 -10.15 3.78
CA THR A 151 16.65 -10.35 5.19
C THR A 151 15.44 -10.15 6.12
N ALA A 152 14.67 -9.08 5.89
CA ALA A 152 13.44 -8.79 6.63
C ALA A 152 12.38 -9.91 6.48
N LEU A 153 12.16 -10.41 5.26
CA LEU A 153 11.22 -11.52 5.00
C LEU A 153 11.69 -12.85 5.61
N LYS A 154 13.00 -13.12 5.66
CA LYS A 154 13.56 -14.28 6.35
C LYS A 154 13.29 -14.20 7.85
N TRP A 155 13.55 -13.04 8.45
CA TRP A 155 13.25 -12.80 9.85
C TRP A 155 11.76 -12.99 10.15
N ALA A 156 10.86 -12.41 9.33
CA ALA A 156 9.42 -12.56 9.48
C ALA A 156 8.95 -14.02 9.38
N SER A 157 9.55 -14.82 8.48
CA SER A 157 9.21 -16.24 8.37
C SER A 157 9.57 -17.08 9.60
N ASN A 158 10.48 -16.60 10.45
CA ASN A 158 10.83 -17.25 11.71
C ASN A 158 9.89 -16.84 12.87
N GLN A 159 9.04 -15.83 12.66
CA GLN A 159 8.09 -15.37 13.66
C GLN A 159 6.78 -16.16 13.55
N SER A 160 6.48 -16.98 14.57
CA SER A 160 5.29 -17.85 14.56
C SER A 160 3.97 -17.08 14.38
N TYR A 161 3.82 -15.91 15.00
CA TYR A 161 2.61 -15.09 14.88
C TYR A 161 2.40 -14.48 13.48
N MET A 162 3.45 -14.38 12.66
CA MET A 162 3.37 -13.87 11.28
C MET A 162 3.02 -14.96 10.26
N THR A 163 3.20 -16.24 10.62
CA THR A 163 2.97 -17.39 9.75
C THR A 163 1.70 -18.18 10.10
N GLN A 164 1.01 -17.81 11.18
CA GLN A 164 -0.26 -18.42 11.60
C GLN A 164 -1.38 -18.24 10.58
N GLY A 165 -1.44 -17.10 9.89
CA GLY A 165 -2.44 -16.84 8.86
C GLY A 165 -2.04 -17.48 7.54
N GLU A 166 -2.81 -18.47 7.07
CA GLU A 166 -2.51 -19.21 5.83
C GLU A 166 -2.29 -18.29 4.64
N THR A 167 -3.19 -17.30 4.43
CA THR A 167 -3.08 -16.32 3.35
C THR A 167 -1.80 -15.48 3.44
N LEU A 168 -1.46 -15.00 4.64
CA LEU A 168 -0.27 -14.18 4.85
C LEU A 168 1.01 -15.00 4.64
N ASN A 169 1.03 -16.24 5.11
CA ASN A 169 2.15 -17.15 4.88
C ASN A 169 2.31 -17.46 3.37
N THR A 170 1.23 -17.69 2.63
CA THR A 170 1.29 -17.88 1.17
C THR A 170 1.88 -16.65 0.47
N LEU A 171 1.43 -15.44 0.84
CA LEU A 171 1.98 -14.18 0.31
C LEU A 171 3.47 -14.03 0.63
N LEU A 172 3.88 -14.36 1.86
CA LEU A 172 5.27 -14.33 2.29
C LEU A 172 6.15 -15.28 1.48
N GLN A 173 5.74 -16.54 1.30
CA GLN A 173 6.52 -17.50 0.51
C GLN A 173 6.61 -17.07 -0.96
N LYS A 174 5.52 -16.52 -1.52
CA LYS A 174 5.50 -15.98 -2.89
C LYS A 174 6.43 -14.77 -3.05
N ALA A 175 6.45 -13.86 -2.09
CA ALA A 175 7.34 -12.70 -2.09
C ALA A 175 8.82 -13.13 -2.01
N LYS A 176 9.14 -14.06 -1.11
CA LYS A 176 10.48 -14.63 -0.99
C LYS A 176 10.92 -15.32 -2.28
N SER A 177 10.09 -16.17 -2.87
CA SER A 177 10.47 -16.87 -4.10
C SER A 177 10.73 -15.89 -5.26
N ARG A 178 9.91 -14.84 -5.38
CA ARG A 178 10.09 -13.78 -6.39
C ARG A 178 11.39 -12.99 -6.23
N LEU A 179 11.73 -12.62 -5.00
CA LEU A 179 12.96 -11.86 -4.72
C LEU A 179 14.24 -12.71 -4.82
N ASN A 180 14.16 -14.03 -4.61
CA ASN A 180 15.29 -14.94 -4.77
C ASN A 180 15.58 -15.28 -6.25
N LEU A 181 14.66 -15.00 -7.16
CA LEU A 181 14.92 -15.16 -8.59
C LEU A 181 15.85 -14.02 -9.04
N PRO A 182 16.90 -14.32 -9.86
CA PRO A 182 17.68 -13.27 -10.51
C PRO A 182 16.74 -12.31 -11.23
N HIS A 183 17.02 -11.00 -11.16
CA HIS A 183 16.21 -10.02 -11.87
C HIS A 183 16.24 -10.34 -13.36
N GLN A 184 15.16 -10.93 -13.87
CA GLN A 184 14.97 -11.01 -15.31
C GLN A 184 14.59 -9.60 -15.73
N SER A 185 15.60 -8.84 -16.16
CA SER A 185 15.37 -7.65 -16.96
C SER A 185 14.31 -8.01 -17.99
N ARG A 186 13.13 -7.37 -17.92
CA ARG A 186 12.18 -7.37 -19.03
C ARG A 186 12.80 -6.55 -20.17
N GLY A 187 13.92 -7.03 -20.69
CA GLY A 187 14.58 -6.51 -21.88
C GLY A 187 13.87 -7.06 -23.09
N SER A 188 13.29 -6.14 -23.86
CA SER A 188 12.77 -6.26 -25.22
C SER A 188 12.92 -7.63 -25.87
N ARG A 189 11.81 -8.39 -25.95
CA ARG A 189 11.60 -9.18 -27.16
C ARG A 189 11.20 -8.20 -28.26
N GLY A 190 12.21 -7.73 -29.01
CA GLY A 190 11.97 -7.32 -30.38
C GLY A 190 11.33 -8.51 -31.09
N CYS A 191 10.11 -8.30 -31.59
CA CYS A 191 9.50 -9.20 -32.55
C CYS A 191 10.19 -9.02 -33.92
N PRO A 192 10.19 -10.07 -34.75
CA PRO A 192 11.07 -10.23 -35.91
C PRO A 192 10.90 -9.19 -37.00
#